data_AF-A0A353LY30-F1
#
_entry.id   AF-A0A353LY30-F1
#
_cell.length_a   1.000
_cell.length_b   1.000
_cell.length_c   1.000
_cell.angle_alpha   90.00
_cell.angle_beta   90.00
_cell.angle_gamma   90.00
#
_symmetry.space_group_name_H-M   'P 1'
#
loop_
_entity.id
_entity.type
_entity.pdbx_description
1 polymer ?
#
loop_
_entity_poly.entity_id
_entity_poly.type
_entity_poly.pdbx_seq_one_letter_code
_entity_poly.pdbx_strand_id
1 'polypeptide(L)' 'MRRVLIVVDMQNDFVVEEGALSSPAARMIVPFVRERVQSALQSGDEVVFTLDTHDQDDAE' A
#
# COMPACT_ATOMS: atom_id res chain seq x y z
N MET A 1 -21.53 1.60 12.06
CA MET A 1 -20.23 1.09 12.55
C MET A 1 -19.15 1.69 11.65
N ARG A 2 -18.10 2.31 12.19
CA ARG A 2 -17.02 2.88 11.37
C ARG A 2 -16.22 1.73 10.75
N ARG A 3 -16.02 1.76 9.44
CA ARG A 3 -15.17 0.82 8.71
C ARG A 3 -13.99 1.58 8.14
N VAL A 4 -12.83 0.96 8.21
CA VAL A 4 -11.56 1.53 7.74
C VAL A 4 -10.85 0.46 6.91
N LEU A 5 -10.36 0.84 5.73
CA LEU A 5 -9.41 0.08 4.94
C LEU A 5 -8.01 0.68 5.16
N ILE A 6 -7.07 -0.15 5.61
CA ILE A 6 -5.66 0.24 5.72
C ILE A 6 -4.90 -0.41 4.58
N VAL A 7 -4.23 0.41 3.77
CA VAL A 7 -3.31 -0.02 2.70
C VAL A 7 -1.90 0.11 3.23
N VAL A 8 -1.22 -1.03 3.39
CA VAL A 8 0.08 -1.09 4.04
C VAL A 8 1.19 -1.09 2.99
N ASP A 9 2.06 -0.08 3.04
CA ASP A 9 3.38 0.03 2.40
C ASP A 9 3.41 -0.37 0.91
N MET A 10 2.41 0.09 0.15
CA MET A 10 2.36 -0.08 -1.31
C MET A 10 3.20 0.98 -2.05
N GLN A 11 4.36 1.34 -1.47
CA GLN A 11 5.34 2.26 -2.06
C GLN A 11 6.12 1.59 -3.19
N ASN A 12 6.81 2.39 -4.01
CA ASN A 12 7.59 1.89 -5.13
C ASN A 12 8.67 0.88 -4.71
N ASP A 13 9.27 1.06 -3.53
CA ASP A 13 10.32 0.15 -3.04
C ASP A 13 9.84 -1.29 -2.87
N PHE A 14 8.55 -1.50 -2.60
CA PHE A 14 7.94 -2.83 -2.46
C PHE A 14 7.24 -3.30 -3.76
N VAL A 15 6.80 -2.37 -4.61
CA VAL A 15 5.84 -2.66 -5.68
C VAL A 15 6.43 -2.51 -7.08
N VAL A 16 7.40 -1.64 -7.32
CA VAL A 16 8.01 -1.48 -8.65
C VAL A 16 9.12 -2.53 -8.82
N GLU A 17 9.38 -2.98 -10.04
CA GLU A 17 10.38 -4.05 -10.28
C GLU A 17 11.78 -3.67 -9.83
N GLU A 18 12.14 -2.40 -9.98
CA GLU A 18 13.41 -1.82 -9.55
C GLU A 18 13.44 -1.43 -8.06
N GLY A 19 12.37 -1.68 -7.31
CA GLY A 19 12.27 -1.34 -5.89
C GLY A 19 13.22 -2.18 -5.03
N ALA A 20 13.80 -1.57 -3.99
CA ALA A 20 14.80 -2.20 -3.13
C ALA A 20 14.30 -3.47 -2.42
N LEU A 21 13.00 -3.50 -2.07
CA LEU A 21 12.32 -4.58 -1.34
C LEU A 21 11.23 -5.24 -2.19
N SER A 22 11.33 -5.14 -3.52
CA SER A 22 10.30 -5.57 -4.44
C SER A 22 10.09 -7.08 -4.44
N SER A 23 8.83 -7.50 -4.58
CA SER A 23 8.49 -8.90 -4.81
C SER A 23 7.46 -9.08 -5.94
N PRO A 24 7.48 -10.21 -6.67
CA PRO A 24 6.43 -10.52 -7.64
C PRO A 24 5.02 -10.50 -7.02
N ALA A 25 4.88 -10.94 -5.77
CA ALA A 25 3.59 -10.94 -5.08
C ALA A 25 3.05 -9.53 -4.82
N ALA A 26 3.90 -8.60 -4.38
CA ALA A 26 3.54 -7.19 -4.17
C ALA A 26 3.12 -6.49 -5.48
N ARG A 27 3.77 -6.82 -6.60
CA ARG A 27 3.37 -6.38 -7.94
C ARG A 27 1.99 -6.89 -8.34
N MET A 28 1.76 -8.19 -8.15
CA MET A 28 0.53 -8.84 -8.61
C MET A 28 -0.72 -8.38 -7.86
N ILE A 29 -0.60 -7.94 -6.61
CA ILE A 29 -1.77 -7.55 -5.81
C ILE A 29 -2.28 -6.13 -6.10
N VAL A 30 -1.53 -5.29 -6.81
CA VAL A 30 -1.89 -3.88 -7.08
C VAL A 30 -3.31 -3.72 -7.65
N PRO A 31 -3.76 -4.50 -8.67
CA PRO A 31 -5.11 -4.36 -9.21
C PRO A 31 -6.19 -4.66 -8.17
N PHE A 32 -5.95 -5.66 -7.31
CA PHE A 32 -6.88 -6.04 -6.23
C PHE A 32 -6.94 -4.97 -5.14
N VAL A 33 -5.79 -4.42 -4.70
CA VAL A 33 -5.77 -3.32 -3.73
C VAL A 33 -6.52 -2.11 -4.27
N ARG A 34 -6.29 -1.76 -5.55
CA ARG A 34 -7.01 -0.67 -6.22
C ARG A 34 -8.52 -0.85 -6.19
N GLU A 35 -9.02 -2.05 -6.49
CA GLU A 35 -10.46 -2.35 -6.43
C GLU A 35 -11.02 -2.17 -5.01
N ARG A 36 -10.28 -2.64 -3.99
CA ARG A 36 -10.69 -2.48 -2.58
C ARG A 36 -10.75 -1.02 -2.14
N VAL A 37 -9.76 -0.22 -2.52
CA VAL A 37 -9.74 1.23 -2.27
C VAL A 37 -10.94 1.89 -2.93
N GLN A 38 -11.21 1.58 -4.21
CA GLN A 38 -12.36 2.14 -4.92
C GLN A 38 -13.70 1.78 -4.25
N SER A 39 -13.87 0.52 -3.83
CA SER A 39 -15.09 0.06 -3.15
C SER A 39 -15.27 0.73 -1.78
N ALA A 40 -14.20 0.88 -1.00
CA ALA A 40 -14.23 1.57 0.29
C ALA A 40 -14.64 3.04 0.13
N LEU A 41 -14.00 3.76 -0.80
CA LEU A 41 -14.33 5.15 -1.09
C LEU A 41 -15.78 5.32 -1.57
N GLN A 42 -16.27 4.43 -2.44
CA GLN A 42 -17.67 4.46 -2.92
C GLN A 42 -18.68 4.20 -1.79
N SER A 43 -18.30 3.41 -0.79
CA SER A 43 -19.15 3.09 0.36
C SER A 43 -19.12 4.18 1.46
N GLY A 44 -18.30 5.23 1.28
CA GLY A 44 -18.05 6.23 2.31
C GLY A 44 -17.22 5.71 3.48
N ASP A 45 -16.52 4.58 3.31
CA ASP A 45 -15.60 4.03 4.29
C ASP A 45 -14.29 4.82 4.26
N GLU A 46 -13.59 4.86 5.40
CA GLU A 46 -12.31 5.53 5.51
C GLU A 46 -11.19 4.69 4.90
N VAL A 47 -10.25 5.35 4.21
CA VAL A 47 -9.06 4.70 3.66
C VAL A 47 -7.82 5.40 4.22
N VAL A 48 -6.94 4.61 4.83
CA VAL A 48 -5.66 5.06 5.38
C VAL A 48 -4.53 4.35 4.65
N PHE A 49 -3.49 5.09 4.29
CA PHE A 49 -2.27 4.55 3.71
C PHE A 49 -1.15 4.69 4.73
N THR A 50 -0.35 3.63 4.91
CA THR A 50 0.92 3.75 5.61
C THR A 50 2.02 4.12 4.63
N LEU A 51 3.10 4.65 5.18
CA LEU A 51 4.31 4.97 4.47
C LEU A 51 5.45 4.52 5.37
N ASP A 52 6.21 3.53 4.93
CA ASP A 52 7.45 3.15 5.57
C ASP A 52 8.48 4.25 5.31
N THR A 53 9.03 4.83 6.37
CA THR A 53 9.90 6.01 6.30
C THR A 53 11.07 5.85 7.23
N HIS A 54 12.25 6.12 6.69
CA HIS A 54 13.53 5.91 7.33
C HIS A 54 14.26 7.23 7.48
N ASP A 55 14.94 7.39 8.61
CA ASP A 55 15.91 8.47 8.79
C ASP A 55 17.16 8.18 7.95
N GLN A 56 17.97 9.22 7.69
CA GLN A 56 19.11 9.13 6.76
C GLN A 56 20.18 8.09 7.17
N ASP A 57 20.21 7.70 8.44
CA ASP A 57 21.11 6.70 9.03
C ASP A 57 20.40 5.40 9.45
N ASP A 58 19.12 5.27 9.10
CA ASP A 58 18.38 4.03 9.34
C ASP A 58 18.76 3.01 8.25
N ALA A 59 19.06 1.79 8.70
CA ALA A 59 19.81 0.82 7.91
C ALA A 59 19.00 0.15 6.81
N GLU A 60 17.66 0.23 6.88
CA GLU A 60 16.73 -0.56 6.08
C GLU A 60 17.09 -2.05 5.96
#